data_AF-A0A0H3ZVB6-F1
#
_entry.id   AF-A0A0H3ZVB6-F1
#
_cell.length_a   1.000
_cell.length_b   1.000
_cell.length_c   1.000
_cell.angle_alpha   90.00
_cell.angle_beta   90.00
_cell.angle_gamma   90.00
#
_symmetry.space_group_name_H-M   'P 1'
#
loop_
_entity.id
_entity.type
_entity.pdbx_description
1 polymer ?
#
loop_
_entity_poly.entity_id
_entity_poly.type
_entity_poly.pdbx_seq_one_letter_code
_entity_poly.pdbx_strand_id
1 'polypeptide(L)'
;MLEKQGSVSTQTPITAMVLNNQPARITQQTLEPYIYEASSESSEGVVSASVTRREEVEGVDFMATANVQPEYVWLRLSGQLQKITGRENKTVENIELGFLTKQKSEITFANKLRYGQTYVIASVKQNSKLAEKTKNFWSDWLGGTGSQNTSVETLVLLTPRKVK
;
A
#
# COMPACT_ATOMS: atom_id res chain seq x y z
N MET A 1 12.26 2.29 -29.81
CA MET A 1 12.21 2.58 -28.36
C MET A 1 10.75 2.70 -27.96
N LEU A 2 10.33 2.02 -26.89
CA LEU A 2 9.01 2.22 -26.28
C LEU A 2 9.26 2.89 -24.93
N GLU A 3 8.85 4.14 -24.77
CA GLU A 3 8.88 4.84 -23.49
C GLU A 3 7.44 4.91 -22.96
N LYS A 4 7.16 4.14 -21.91
CA LYS A 4 5.83 4.13 -21.27
C LYS A 4 5.90 4.98 -20.02
N GLN A 5 5.45 6.23 -20.13
CA GLN A 5 5.30 7.13 -18.99
C GLN A 5 3.90 6.97 -18.41
N GLY A 6 3.79 6.70 -17.11
CA GLY A 6 2.50 6.58 -16.43
C GLY A 6 2.50 7.37 -15.13
N SER A 7 1.46 8.17 -14.91
CA SER A 7 1.14 8.74 -13.60
C SER A 7 -0.16 8.11 -13.10
N VAL A 8 -0.10 7.37 -12.00
CA VAL A 8 -1.30 6.87 -11.31
C VAL A 8 -1.34 7.55 -9.95
N SER A 9 -2.36 8.39 -9.75
CA SER A 9 -2.67 9.00 -8.46
C SER A 9 -3.84 8.24 -7.84
N THR A 10 -3.69 7.81 -6.59
CA THR A 10 -4.78 7.21 -5.80
C THR A 10 -4.93 8.01 -4.52
N GLN A 11 -6.15 8.44 -4.22
CA GLN A 11 -6.47 9.15 -2.98
C GLN A 11 -7.48 8.33 -2.18
N THR A 12 -7.19 8.14 -0.88
CA THR A 12 -8.12 7.50 0.06
C THR A 12 -8.50 8.53 1.12
N PRO A 13 -9.52 9.37 0.88
CA PRO A 13 -9.94 10.38 1.84
C PRO A 13 -10.64 9.73 3.02
N ILE A 14 -10.23 10.08 4.24
CA ILE A 14 -10.80 9.56 5.47
C ILE A 14 -11.13 10.73 6.38
N THR A 15 -12.38 10.80 6.81
CA THR A 15 -12.88 11.83 7.74
C THR A 15 -13.39 11.16 8.98
N ALA A 16 -12.92 11.61 10.15
CA ALA A 16 -13.36 11.10 11.43
C ALA A 16 -13.72 12.25 12.37
N MET A 17 -14.79 12.07 13.14
CA MET A 17 -15.14 12.95 14.25
C MET A 17 -14.56 12.37 15.54
N VAL A 18 -13.85 13.19 16.29
CA VAL A 18 -13.20 12.79 17.54
C VAL A 18 -13.65 13.74 18.64
N LEU A 19 -14.05 13.18 19.78
CA LEU A 19 -14.45 13.96 20.94
C LEU A 19 -13.23 14.50 21.70
N ASN A 20 -13.39 15.65 22.33
CA ASN A 20 -12.32 16.29 23.09
C ASN A 20 -11.86 15.39 24.25
N ASN A 21 -10.55 15.19 24.35
CA ASN A 21 -9.85 14.33 25.33
C ASN A 21 -10.33 12.87 25.35
N GLN A 22 -10.99 12.39 24.30
CA GLN A 22 -11.37 10.99 24.19
C GLN A 22 -10.54 10.30 23.11
N PRO A 23 -9.99 9.11 23.38
CA PRO A 23 -9.42 8.26 22.34
C PRO A 23 -10.51 7.85 21.36
N ALA A 24 -10.18 7.92 20.07
CA ALA A 24 -11.01 7.41 18.99
C ALA A 24 -10.18 6.48 18.09
N ARG A 25 -10.78 5.38 17.66
CA ARG A 25 -10.23 4.51 16.63
C ARG A 25 -10.81 4.89 15.29
N ILE A 26 -9.95 5.15 14.32
CA ILE A 26 -10.27 5.49 12.93
C ILE A 26 -9.80 4.33 12.08
N THR A 27 -10.73 3.50 11.63
CA THR A 27 -10.43 2.35 10.78
C THR A 27 -11.28 2.38 9.52
N GLN A 28 -10.64 2.09 8.39
CA GLN A 28 -11.29 1.83 7.12
C GLN A 28 -10.44 0.80 6.41
N GLN A 29 -10.94 -0.41 6.29
CA GLN A 29 -10.20 -1.56 5.80
C GLN A 29 -11.00 -2.29 4.71
N THR A 30 -10.29 -2.75 3.70
CA THR A 30 -10.77 -3.64 2.64
C THR A 30 -9.97 -4.94 2.76
N LEU A 31 -10.68 -6.06 2.72
CA LEU A 31 -10.06 -7.39 2.70
C LEU A 31 -9.91 -7.83 1.25
N GLU A 32 -8.69 -8.15 0.85
CA GLU A 32 -8.36 -8.60 -0.49
C GLU A 32 -7.92 -10.07 -0.43
N PRO A 33 -8.74 -11.00 -0.94
CA PRO A 33 -8.40 -12.41 -0.94
C PRO A 33 -7.33 -12.71 -2.00
N TYR A 34 -6.42 -13.63 -1.69
CA TYR A 34 -5.42 -14.15 -2.63
C TYR A 34 -5.21 -15.66 -2.47
N ILE A 35 -4.68 -16.28 -3.52
CA ILE A 35 -4.31 -17.70 -3.53
C ILE A 35 -2.94 -17.82 -2.87
N TYR A 36 -2.90 -18.42 -1.69
CA TYR A 36 -1.69 -18.59 -0.90
C TYR A 36 -0.91 -19.84 -1.30
N GLU A 37 -1.63 -20.93 -1.59
CA GLU A 37 -1.03 -22.22 -1.95
C GLU A 37 -1.97 -22.93 -2.93
N ALA A 38 -1.38 -23.57 -3.93
CA ALA A 38 -2.09 -24.49 -4.79
C ALA A 38 -1.22 -25.72 -5.00
N SER A 39 -1.77 -26.90 -4.71
CA SER A 39 -1.10 -28.19 -4.89
C SER A 39 -1.92 -29.06 -5.84
N SER A 40 -1.22 -29.84 -6.66
CA SER A 40 -1.81 -30.80 -7.58
C SER A 40 -1.14 -32.14 -7.37
N GLU A 41 -1.90 -33.14 -6.94
CA GLU A 41 -1.44 -34.53 -6.89
C GLU A 41 -2.14 -35.32 -7.99
N SER A 42 -1.35 -36.07 -8.76
CA SER A 42 -1.85 -36.99 -9.77
C SER A 42 -1.52 -38.41 -9.33
N SER A 43 -2.54 -39.15 -8.91
CA SER A 43 -2.44 -40.59 -8.62
C SER A 43 -3.56 -41.33 -9.34
N GLU A 44 -3.23 -42.42 -10.02
CA GLU A 44 -4.18 -43.30 -10.73
C GLU A 44 -5.13 -42.59 -11.71
N GLY A 45 -4.66 -41.55 -12.41
CA GLY A 45 -5.45 -40.84 -13.43
C GLY A 45 -6.49 -39.85 -12.87
N VAL A 46 -6.54 -39.65 -11.55
CA VAL A 46 -7.33 -38.61 -10.90
C VAL A 46 -6.40 -37.44 -10.54
N VAL A 47 -6.64 -36.28 -11.15
CA VAL A 47 -5.98 -35.02 -10.78
C VAL A 47 -6.78 -34.40 -9.63
N SER A 48 -6.19 -34.34 -8.45
CA SER A 48 -6.76 -33.63 -7.30
C SER A 48 -6.03 -32.30 -7.12
N ALA A 49 -6.77 -31.19 -7.22
CA ALA A 49 -6.25 -29.84 -6.99
C ALA A 49 -6.77 -29.31 -5.64
N SER A 50 -5.87 -28.81 -4.80
CA SER A 50 -6.21 -28.11 -3.55
C SER A 50 -5.75 -26.66 -3.65
N VAL A 51 -6.59 -25.73 -3.18
CA VAL A 51 -6.30 -24.29 -3.20
C VAL A 51 -6.56 -23.69 -1.81
N THR A 52 -5.53 -23.13 -1.20
CA THR A 52 -5.63 -22.40 0.06
C THR A 52 -5.75 -20.90 -0.22
N ARG A 53 -6.84 -20.27 0.24
CA ARG A 53 -7.03 -18.81 0.17
C ARG A 53 -6.61 -18.15 1.47
N ARG A 54 -6.02 -16.96 1.38
CA ARG A 54 -5.78 -16.05 2.52
C ARG A 54 -6.27 -14.66 2.17
N GLU A 55 -6.37 -13.79 3.17
CA GLU A 55 -6.80 -12.41 3.02
C GLU A 55 -5.69 -11.47 3.48
N GLU A 56 -5.46 -10.40 2.74
CA GLU A 56 -4.63 -9.27 3.17
C GLU A 56 -5.51 -8.03 3.40
N VAL A 57 -5.10 -7.20 4.35
CA VAL A 57 -5.81 -5.97 4.70
C VAL A 57 -5.18 -4.80 3.93
N GLU A 58 -6.03 -4.03 3.26
CA GLU A 58 -5.71 -2.73 2.69
C GLU A 58 -6.55 -1.64 3.37
N GLY A 59 -5.93 -0.54 3.79
CA GLY A 59 -6.63 0.58 4.40
C GLY A 59 -5.85 1.25 5.53
N VAL A 60 -6.58 1.84 6.48
CA VAL A 60 -5.99 2.52 7.63
C VAL A 60 -6.53 1.98 8.94
N ASP A 61 -5.69 2.04 9.98
CA ASP A 61 -6.09 1.82 11.37
C ASP A 61 -5.28 2.75 12.27
N PHE A 62 -5.94 3.76 12.81
CA PHE A 62 -5.34 4.81 13.63
C PHE A 62 -6.07 4.97 14.95
N MET A 63 -5.30 5.23 16.00
CA MET A 63 -5.79 5.78 17.26
C MET A 63 -5.49 7.27 17.27
N ALA A 64 -6.49 8.07 17.63
CA ALA A 64 -6.37 9.51 17.74
C ALA A 64 -6.90 10.01 19.10
N THR A 65 -6.21 10.96 19.70
CA THR A 65 -6.71 11.72 20.84
C THR A 65 -6.49 13.20 20.56
N ALA A 66 -7.57 13.97 20.65
CA ALA A 66 -7.55 15.40 20.40
C ALA A 66 -7.77 16.17 21.71
N ASN A 67 -6.99 17.21 21.94
CA ASN A 67 -7.24 18.22 22.96
C ASN A 67 -7.59 19.54 22.26
N VAL A 68 -8.87 19.88 22.29
CA VAL A 68 -9.52 20.97 21.54
C VAL A 68 -9.35 22.27 22.30
N GLN A 69 -8.81 23.28 21.63
CA GLN A 69 -8.70 24.64 22.15
C GLN A 69 -9.55 25.60 21.29
N PRO A 70 -9.68 26.89 21.67
CA PRO A 70 -10.43 27.85 20.85
C PRO A 70 -9.88 27.98 19.42
N GLU A 71 -8.56 28.10 19.25
CA GLU A 71 -7.91 28.42 17.96
C GLU A 71 -7.12 27.26 17.33
N TYR A 72 -6.82 26.21 18.10
CA TYR A 72 -5.98 25.10 17.66
C TYR A 72 -6.39 23.79 18.33
N VAL A 73 -5.84 22.69 17.85
CA VAL A 73 -5.96 21.37 18.48
C VAL A 73 -4.58 20.79 18.74
N TRP A 74 -4.37 20.25 19.93
CA TRP A 74 -3.27 19.30 20.15
C TRP A 74 -3.75 17.93 19.73
N LEU A 75 -3.16 17.36 18.68
CA LEU A 75 -3.53 16.05 18.18
C LEU A 75 -2.39 15.06 18.43
N ARG A 76 -2.75 13.93 19.01
CA ARG A 76 -1.93 12.71 19.04
C ARG A 76 -2.58 11.68 18.15
N LEU A 77 -1.83 11.13 17.21
CA LEU A 77 -2.27 10.13 16.25
C LEU A 77 -1.20 9.05 16.14
N SER A 78 -1.58 7.79 16.22
CA SER A 78 -0.67 6.65 16.05
C SER A 78 -1.39 5.52 15.36
N GLY A 79 -0.74 4.87 14.40
CA GLY A 79 -1.35 3.76 13.68
C GLY A 79 -0.62 3.39 12.41
N GLN A 80 -1.34 2.69 11.54
CA GLN A 80 -0.79 2.15 10.31
C GLN A 80 -1.68 2.44 9.11
N LEU A 81 -1.01 2.66 7.98
CA LEU A 81 -1.58 2.66 6.64
C LEU A 81 -1.02 1.45 5.89
N GLN A 82 -1.90 0.67 5.28
CA GLN A 82 -1.57 -0.52 4.51
C GLN A 82 -2.18 -0.36 3.11
N LYS A 83 -1.40 -0.68 2.08
CA LYS A 83 -1.86 -0.62 0.69
C LYS A 83 -1.30 -1.79 -0.11
N ILE A 84 -2.10 -2.39 -0.97
CA ILE A 84 -1.60 -3.36 -1.95
C ILE A 84 -1.11 -2.56 -3.16
N THR A 85 0.17 -2.69 -3.48
CA THR A 85 0.85 -1.92 -4.53
C THR A 85 1.13 -2.74 -5.79
N GLY A 86 0.95 -4.07 -5.74
CA GLY A 86 1.14 -4.95 -6.88
C GLY A 86 0.33 -6.22 -6.74
N ARG A 87 -0.17 -6.70 -7.89
CA ARG A 87 -0.80 -8.01 -8.06
C ARG A 87 -0.11 -8.66 -9.25
N GLU A 88 0.49 -9.82 -9.05
CA GLU A 88 1.14 -10.57 -10.13
C GLU A 88 0.73 -12.03 -10.05
N ASN A 89 0.38 -12.62 -11.20
CA ASN A 89 0.19 -14.06 -11.29
C ASN A 89 1.50 -14.66 -11.81
N LYS A 90 2.01 -15.69 -11.12
CA LYS A 90 3.19 -16.44 -11.54
C LYS A 90 2.83 -17.91 -11.64
N THR A 91 3.23 -18.53 -12.73
CA THR A 91 3.11 -19.98 -12.91
C THR A 91 4.31 -20.67 -12.29
N VAL A 92 4.06 -21.57 -11.34
CA VAL A 92 5.07 -22.47 -10.75
C VAL A 92 4.58 -23.89 -10.99
N GLU A 93 5.34 -24.71 -11.72
CA GLU A 93 4.99 -26.12 -11.98
C GLU A 93 3.57 -26.32 -12.57
N ASN A 94 3.19 -25.53 -13.60
CA ASN A 94 1.85 -25.51 -14.23
C ASN A 94 0.69 -25.07 -13.32
N ILE A 95 0.97 -24.49 -12.16
CA ILE A 95 -0.03 -23.95 -11.24
C ILE A 95 0.10 -22.42 -11.21
N GLU A 96 -1.01 -21.71 -11.46
CA GLU A 96 -1.05 -20.25 -11.40
C GLU A 96 -1.25 -19.76 -9.96
N LEU A 97 -0.26 -19.03 -9.43
CA LEU A 97 -0.27 -18.47 -8.09
C LEU A 97 -0.40 -16.95 -8.16
N GLY A 98 -1.31 -16.39 -7.37
CA GLY A 98 -1.50 -14.94 -7.25
C GLY A 98 -0.68 -14.37 -6.10
N PHE A 99 0.32 -13.54 -6.41
CA PHE A 99 1.15 -12.83 -5.44
C PHE A 99 0.66 -11.40 -5.24
N LEU A 100 0.66 -10.95 -3.98
CA LEU A 100 0.38 -9.58 -3.60
C LEU A 100 1.65 -8.90 -3.08
N THR A 101 1.93 -7.70 -3.57
CA THR A 101 2.91 -6.80 -2.96
C THR A 101 2.17 -5.80 -2.07
N LYS A 102 2.56 -5.70 -0.80
CA LYS A 102 1.99 -4.72 0.14
C LYS A 102 3.02 -3.70 0.58
N GLN A 103 2.54 -2.48 0.80
CA GLN A 103 3.26 -1.41 1.46
C GLN A 103 2.56 -1.11 2.78
N LYS A 104 3.33 -1.15 3.87
CA LYS A 104 2.87 -0.78 5.21
C LYS A 104 3.66 0.44 5.68
N SER A 105 2.96 1.40 6.28
CA SER A 105 3.56 2.59 6.87
C SER A 105 2.99 2.79 8.26
N GLU A 106 3.87 2.84 9.25
CA GLU A 106 3.50 3.14 10.63
C GLU A 106 3.81 4.60 10.91
N ILE A 107 2.83 5.32 11.45
CA ILE A 107 2.90 6.77 11.64
C ILE A 107 2.54 7.05 13.09
N THR A 108 3.42 7.78 13.76
CA THR A 108 3.12 8.39 15.07
C THR A 108 3.36 9.88 14.97
N PHE A 109 2.36 10.65 15.39
CA PHE A 109 2.29 12.09 15.25
C PHE A 109 1.75 12.72 16.54
N ALA A 110 2.45 13.71 17.07
CA ALA A 110 2.00 14.48 18.22
C ALA A 110 2.36 15.95 18.03
N ASN A 111 1.38 16.80 17.70
CA ASN A 111 1.66 18.21 17.44
C ASN A 111 0.45 19.12 17.66
N LYS A 112 0.73 20.43 17.71
CA LYS A 112 -0.27 21.50 17.71
C LYS A 112 -0.60 21.85 16.26
N LEU A 113 -1.89 21.86 15.94
CA LEU A 113 -2.39 22.18 14.60
C LEU A 113 -3.42 23.30 14.66
N ARG A 114 -3.33 24.27 13.75
CA ARG A 114 -4.36 25.30 13.58
C ARG A 114 -5.51 24.73 12.76
N TYR A 115 -6.74 25.10 13.13
CA TYR A 115 -7.92 24.69 12.39
C TYR A 115 -7.91 25.25 10.96
N GLY A 116 -8.37 24.44 10.00
CA GLY A 116 -8.50 24.83 8.60
C GLY A 116 -7.21 24.78 7.76
N GLN A 117 -6.05 24.51 8.37
CA GLN A 117 -4.79 24.33 7.65
C GLN A 117 -4.51 22.85 7.37
N THR A 118 -4.01 22.52 6.19
CA THR A 118 -3.58 21.16 5.83
C THR A 118 -2.09 20.99 6.14
N TYR A 119 -1.75 19.91 6.84
CA TYR A 119 -0.40 19.56 7.22
C TYR A 119 0.02 18.24 6.55
N VAL A 120 1.28 18.17 6.12
CA VAL A 120 1.92 16.89 5.76
C VAL A 120 2.44 16.25 7.04
N ILE A 121 1.84 15.14 7.46
CA ILE A 121 2.20 14.46 8.72
C ILE A 121 3.10 13.24 8.51
N ALA A 122 3.15 12.71 7.29
CA ALA A 122 4.10 11.69 6.88
C ALA A 122 4.34 11.77 5.37
N SER A 123 5.54 11.38 4.94
CA SER A 123 5.89 11.13 3.54
C SER A 123 6.75 9.87 3.47
N VAL A 124 6.43 8.97 2.55
CA VAL A 124 7.21 7.77 2.26
C VAL A 124 7.52 7.76 0.77
N LYS A 125 8.81 7.80 0.43
CA LYS A 125 9.29 7.75 -0.95
C LYS A 125 10.05 6.46 -1.18
N GLN A 126 9.61 5.68 -2.16
CA GLN A 126 10.23 4.42 -2.56
C GLN A 126 10.67 4.51 -4.03
N ASN A 127 11.97 4.28 -4.27
CA ASN A 127 12.52 4.21 -5.61
C ASN A 127 12.94 2.77 -5.91
N SER A 128 12.45 2.22 -7.00
CA SER A 128 12.88 0.93 -7.55
C SER A 128 13.52 1.17 -8.91
N LYS A 129 14.71 0.60 -9.12
CA LYS A 129 15.40 0.59 -10.41
C LYS A 129 15.58 -0.86 -10.83
N LEU A 130 14.87 -1.28 -11.87
CA LEU A 130 15.07 -2.56 -12.52
C LEU A 130 15.86 -2.32 -13.81
N ALA A 131 17.00 -2.97 -13.92
CA ALA A 131 17.82 -2.97 -15.12
C ALA A 131 17.89 -4.41 -15.64
N GLU A 132 17.18 -4.69 -16.73
CA GLU A 132 17.21 -5.98 -17.39
C GLU A 132 18.16 -5.91 -18.58
N LYS A 133 19.17 -6.79 -18.57
CA LYS A 133 20.14 -6.92 -19.64
C LYS A 133 20.00 -8.31 -20.26
N THR A 134 19.34 -8.39 -21.40
CA THR A 134 19.26 -9.64 -22.16
C THR A 134 20.52 -9.75 -23.02
N LYS A 135 21.44 -10.67 -22.67
CA LYS A 135 22.61 -10.99 -23.49
C LYS A 135 22.35 -12.27 -24.27
N ASN A 136 22.47 -12.21 -25.60
CA ASN A 136 22.54 -13.39 -26.45
C ASN A 136 23.99 -13.88 -26.48
N PHE A 137 24.23 -15.16 -26.16
CA PHE A 137 25.58 -15.73 -25.98
C PHE A 137 26.48 -15.69 -27.24
N TRP A 138 25.89 -15.44 -28.42
CA TRP A 138 26.57 -15.51 -29.71
C TRP A 138 26.82 -14.15 -30.39
N SER A 139 26.30 -13.04 -29.86
CA SER A 139 26.62 -11.71 -30.39
C SER A 139 26.19 -10.59 -29.42
N ASP A 140 27.12 -9.72 -29.01
CA ASP A 140 26.83 -8.57 -28.14
C ASP A 140 25.98 -7.46 -28.83
N TRP A 141 25.82 -7.48 -30.16
CA TRP A 141 25.11 -6.44 -30.93
C TRP A 141 23.58 -6.63 -30.98
N LEU A 142 23.06 -7.83 -30.69
CA LEU A 142 21.63 -8.15 -30.69
C LEU A 142 20.98 -8.02 -29.29
N GLY A 143 21.71 -7.50 -28.30
CA GLY A 143 21.22 -7.35 -26.93
C GLY A 143 20.41 -6.07 -26.75
N GLY A 144 19.18 -6.21 -26.21
CA GLY A 144 18.37 -5.08 -25.76
C GLY A 144 18.65 -4.74 -24.29
N THR A 145 18.69 -3.45 -23.95
CA THR A 145 18.72 -2.96 -22.57
C THR A 145 17.36 -2.40 -22.19
N GLY A 146 16.67 -3.04 -21.24
CA GLY A 146 15.48 -2.50 -20.61
C GLY A 146 15.84 -1.85 -19.28
N SER A 147 15.45 -0.60 -19.06
CA SER A 147 15.53 0.04 -17.75
C SER A 147 14.15 0.52 -17.35
N GLN A 148 13.68 0.06 -16.20
CA GLN A 148 12.45 0.50 -15.58
C GLN A 148 12.78 1.20 -14.26
N ASN A 149 12.44 2.49 -14.18
CA ASN A 149 12.52 3.26 -12.95
C ASN A 149 11.09 3.50 -12.44
N THR A 150 10.79 2.99 -11.26
CA THR A 150 9.50 3.21 -10.59
C THR A 150 9.75 4.01 -9.31
N SER A 151 9.16 5.19 -9.20
CA SER A 151 9.16 6.00 -7.98
C SER A 151 7.74 6.09 -7.46
N VAL A 152 7.52 5.65 -6.21
CA VAL A 152 6.24 5.75 -5.52
C VAL A 152 6.43 6.70 -4.34
N GLU A 153 5.62 7.76 -4.28
CA GLU A 153 5.61 8.71 -3.18
C GLU A 153 4.23 8.74 -2.54
N THR A 154 4.18 8.45 -1.24
CA THR A 154 2.96 8.43 -0.45
C THR A 154 3.01 9.58 0.53
N LEU A 155 2.11 10.56 0.37
CA LEU A 155 1.94 11.67 1.29
C LEU A 155 0.70 11.45 2.17
N VAL A 156 0.85 11.71 3.47
CA VAL A 156 -0.26 11.71 4.42
C VAL A 156 -0.58 13.14 4.81
N LEU A 157 -1.77 13.57 4.41
CA LEU A 157 -2.27 14.93 4.64
C LEU A 157 -3.33 14.92 5.73
N LEU A 158 -3.25 15.89 6.64
CA LEU A 158 -4.18 16.03 7.75
C LEU A 158 -4.70 17.47 7.81
N THR A 159 -6.02 17.62 7.86
CA THR A 159 -6.68 18.93 8.00
C THR A 159 -7.62 18.90 9.20
N PRO A 160 -7.26 19.48 10.36
CA PRO A 160 -8.16 19.53 11.50
C PRO A 160 -9.27 20.57 11.26
N ARG A 161 -10.50 20.18 11.59
CA ARG A 161 -11.66 21.07 11.60
C ARG A 161 -12.34 21.00 12.96
N LYS A 162 -12.82 22.13 13.45
CA LYS A 162 -13.64 22.21 14.67
C LYS A 162 -15.10 22.29 14.26
N VAL A 163 -15.89 21.30 14.66
CA VAL A 163 -17.35 21.32 14.55
C VAL A 163 -17.88 21.86 15.87
N LYS A 164 -18.85 22.78 15.81
CA LYS A 164 -19.50 23.35 16.98
C LYS A 164 -20.72 22.53 17.35
#